data_AF-A0A0L0W0Z3-F1
#
_entry.id   AF-A0A0L0W0Z3-F1
#
_cell.length_a   1.000
_cell.length_b   1.000
_cell.length_c   1.000
_cell.angle_alpha   90.00
_cell.angle_beta   90.00
_cell.angle_gamma   90.00
#
_symmetry.space_group_name_H-M   'P 1'
#
loop_
_entity.id
_entity.type
_entity.pdbx_description
1 polymer ?
#
loop_
_entity_poly.entity_id
_entity_poly.type
_entity_poly.pdbx_seq_one_letter_code
_entity_poly.pdbx_strand_id
1 'polypeptide(L)' 'MEYDFRQATVRAQADSIGKVSMLFEQRIAPMLTLSVAGELDHAKSQSKFGVGIQLESSPLDETSIQGLTPPSPPM' A
#
# COMPACT_ATOMS: atom_id res chain seq x y z
N MET A 1 -16.57 -8.81 2.82
CA MET A 1 -17.01 -7.40 2.87
C MET A 1 -15.80 -6.51 2.61
N GLU A 2 -15.93 -5.57 1.69
CA GLU A 2 -14.89 -4.61 1.34
C GLU A 2 -15.44 -3.20 1.60
N TYR A 3 -14.63 -2.36 2.21
CA TYR A 3 -14.90 -0.96 2.47
C TYR A 3 -13.74 -0.16 1.93
N ASP A 4 -13.98 0.59 0.87
CA ASP A 4 -13.01 1.48 0.28
C ASP A 4 -13.27 2.92 0.73
N PHE A 5 -12.27 3.53 1.34
CA PHE A 5 -12.23 4.93 1.74
C PHE A 5 -11.16 5.63 0.93
N ARG A 6 -11.32 6.93 0.71
CA ARG A 6 -10.37 7.76 -0.07
C ARG A 6 -8.91 7.61 0.34
N GLN A 7 -8.63 7.27 1.60
CA GLN A 7 -7.28 7.10 2.12
C GLN A 7 -7.04 5.72 2.76
N ALA A 8 -8.02 4.83 2.75
CA ALA A 8 -7.90 3.53 3.41
C ALA A 8 -8.80 2.47 2.77
N THR A 9 -8.33 1.25 2.64
CA THR A 9 -9.12 0.12 2.14
C THR A 9 -9.15 -0.95 3.21
N VAL A 10 -10.35 -1.39 3.56
CA VAL A 10 -10.57 -2.41 4.59
C VAL A 10 -11.32 -3.57 3.98
N ARG A 11 -10.70 -4.75 4.01
CA ARG A 11 -11.28 -6.00 3.52
C ARG A 11 -11.40 -6.94 4.70
N ALA A 12 -12.59 -7.47 4.91
CA ALA A 12 -12.84 -8.52 5.88
C ALA A 12 -13.55 -9.68 5.18
N GLN A 13 -13.04 -10.88 5.39
CA GLN A 13 -13.64 -12.11 4.88
C GLN A 13 -13.88 -13.03 6.08
N ALA A 14 -15.09 -13.55 6.17
CA ALA A 14 -15.45 -14.56 7.15
C ALA A 14 -15.94 -15.78 6.38
N ASP A 15 -15.27 -16.90 6.61
CA ASP A 15 -15.62 -18.18 6.02
C ASP A 15 -16.45 -18.99 7.03
N SER A 16 -17.37 -19.81 6.52
CA SER A 16 -18.28 -20.60 7.37
C SER A 16 -17.58 -21.71 8.16
N ILE A 17 -16.31 -21.98 7.86
CA ILE A 17 -15.45 -22.97 8.55
C ILE A 17 -14.73 -22.33 9.76
N GLY A 18 -15.03 -21.07 10.09
CA GLY A 18 -14.46 -20.36 11.24
C GLY A 18 -13.12 -19.69 10.95
N LYS A 19 -12.80 -19.46 9.68
CA LYS A 19 -11.66 -18.63 9.28
C LYS A 19 -12.10 -17.20 9.10
N VAL A 20 -11.41 -16.27 9.73
CA VAL A 20 -11.66 -14.83 9.61
C VAL A 20 -10.38 -14.16 9.15
N SER A 21 -10.41 -13.55 7.97
CA SER A 21 -9.28 -12.80 7.42
C SER A 21 -9.65 -11.32 7.34
N MET A 22 -8.73 -10.45 7.73
CA MET A 22 -8.86 -9.01 7.66
C MET A 22 -7.60 -8.43 7.04
N LEU A 23 -7.78 -7.52 6.10
CA LEU A 23 -6.72 -6.73 5.50
C LEU A 23 -7.13 -5.27 5.61
N PHE A 24 -6.30 -4.46 6.23
CA PHE A 24 -6.48 -3.03 6.41
C PHE A 24 -5.30 -2.32 5.77
N GLU A 25 -5.56 -1.49 4.79
CA GLU A 25 -4.54 -0.68 4.12
C GLU A 25 -4.89 0.79 4.37
N GLN A 26 -3.95 1.56 4.89
CA GLN A 26 -4.11 2.97 5.21
C GLN A 26 -2.98 3.75 4.55
N ARG A 27 -3.34 4.60 3.60
CA ARG A 27 -2.43 5.58 3.01
C ARG A 27 -2.33 6.78 3.95
N ILE A 28 -1.19 6.93 4.61
CA ILE A 28 -0.92 8.03 5.55
C ILE A 28 -0.35 9.23 4.80
N ALA A 29 0.52 8.99 3.82
CA ALA A 29 1.08 10.01 2.93
C ALA A 29 1.07 9.50 1.48
N PRO A 30 1.23 10.36 0.46
CA PRO A 30 1.29 9.92 -0.93
C PRO A 30 2.33 8.81 -1.16
N MET A 31 3.45 8.90 -0.43
CA MET A 31 4.59 7.99 -0.44
C MET A 31 4.55 6.88 0.63
N LEU A 32 3.55 6.85 1.53
CA LEU A 32 3.52 5.94 2.68
C LEU A 32 2.15 5.27 2.82
N THR A 33 2.15 3.95 2.65
CA THR A 33 0.98 3.09 2.89
C THR A 33 1.31 2.08 3.99
N LEU A 34 0.50 2.05 5.03
CA LEU A 34 0.55 1.05 6.09
C LEU A 34 -0.45 -0.05 5.76
N SER A 35 -0.04 -1.30 5.79
CA SER A 35 -0.92 -2.46 5.65
C SER A 35 -0.89 -3.31 6.92
N VAL A 36 -2.04 -3.81 7.33
CA VAL A 36 -2.21 -4.71 8.47
C VAL A 36 -3.06 -5.87 7.99
N ALA A 37 -2.53 -7.07 8.06
CA ALA A 37 -3.21 -8.30 7.72
C ALA A 37 -3.37 -9.16 8.97
N GLY A 38 -4.54 -9.74 9.16
CA GLY A 38 -4.82 -10.66 10.25
C GLY A 38 -5.64 -11.82 9.72
N GLU A 39 -5.22 -13.05 10.00
CA GLU A 39 -5.98 -14.25 9.73
C GLU A 39 -6.15 -15.03 11.03
N LEU A 40 -7.39 -15.35 11.36
CA LEU A 40 -7.77 -16.13 12.52
C LEU A 40 -8.40 -17.43 12.03
N ASP A 41 -7.76 -18.56 12.30
CA ASP A 41 -8.28 -19.89 12.06
C ASP A 41 -8.82 -20.43 13.40
N HIS A 42 -10.13 -20.31 13.60
CA HIS A 42 -10.79 -20.79 14.83
C HIS A 42 -10.74 -22.33 14.91
N ALA A 43 -10.84 -23.02 13.76
CA ALA A 43 -10.82 -24.48 13.70
C ALA A 43 -9.50 -25.08 14.21
N LYS A 44 -8.38 -24.39 13.96
CA LYS A 44 -7.04 -24.80 14.41
C LYS A 44 -6.52 -23.99 15.59
N SER A 45 -7.30 -23.03 16.09
CA SER A 45 -6.90 -22.07 17.13
C SER A 45 -5.56 -21.39 16.81
N GLN A 46 -5.35 -21.04 15.53
CA GLN A 46 -4.14 -20.34 15.07
C GLN A 46 -4.48 -18.94 14.60
N SER A 47 -3.63 -17.99 14.96
CA SER A 47 -3.78 -16.61 14.54
C SER A 47 -2.48 -16.15 13.89
N LYS A 48 -2.59 -15.56 12.72
CA LYS A 48 -1.48 -14.95 11.99
C LYS A 48 -1.77 -13.47 11.86
N PHE A 49 -0.82 -12.65 12.26
CA PHE A 49 -0.91 -11.21 12.09
C PHE A 49 0.36 -10.73 11.40
N GLY A 50 0.18 -9.82 10.44
CA GLY A 50 1.24 -9.20 9.68
C GLY A 50 1.01 -7.71 9.61
N VAL A 51 2.09 -6.95 9.64
CA VAL A 51 2.07 -5.50 9.42
C VAL A 51 3.11 -5.21 8.35
N GLY A 52 2.71 -4.48 7.33
CA GLY A 52 3.55 -4.04 6.22
C GLY A 52 3.60 -2.53 6.15
N ILE A 53 4.74 -2.01 5.75
CA ILE A 53 4.90 -0.60 5.42
C ILE A 53 5.41 -0.54 3.99
N GLN A 54 4.70 0.20 3.15
CA GLN A 54 5.02 0.41 1.75
C GLN A 54 5.43 1.87 1.56
N LEU A 55 6.69 2.06 1.17
CA LEU A 55 7.28 3.35 0.87
C LEU A 55 7.47 3.46 -0.64
N GLU A 56 6.84 4.44 -1.26
CA GLU A 56 7.01 4.72 -2.68
C GLU A 56 7.91 5.95 -2.82
N SER A 57 9.12 5.74 -3.32
CA SER A 57 10.03 6.84 -3.65
C SER A 57 9.72 7.30 -5.06
N SER A 58 9.16 8.51 -5.22
CA SER A 58 9.12 9.14 -6.53
C SER A 58 10.58 9.40 -6.97
N PRO A 59 11.05 8.87 -8.11
CA PRO A 59 12.31 9.31 -8.66
C PRO A 59 12.17 10.81 -8.90
N LEU A 60 13.12 11.54 -8.33
CA LEU A 60 13.29 12.96 -8.53
C LEU A 60 13.27 13.20 -10.05
N ASP A 61 12.40 14.09 -10.49
CA ASP A 61 12.20 14.45 -11.88
C ASP A 61 13.53 14.87 -12.53
N GLU A 62 14.20 13.93 -13.22
CA GLU A 62 15.40 14.21 -14.05
C GLU A 62 15.09 15.24 -15.16
N THR A 63 13.80 15.46 -15.47
CA THR A 63 13.33 16.51 -16.39
C THR A 63 13.67 17.91 -15.89
N SER A 64 13.85 18.12 -14.58
CA SER A 64 14.31 19.39 -14.00
C SER A 64 15.77 19.72 -14.31
N ILE A 65 16.59 18.72 -14.68
CA ILE A 65 18.02 18.88 -15.00
C ILE A 65 18.26 19.03 -16.52
N GLN A 66 17.25 18.78 -17.37
CA GLN A 66 17.36 18.96 -18.82
C GLN A 66 17.17 20.43 -19.26
N GLY A 67 16.69 21.31 -18.37
CA GLY A 67 16.45 22.73 -18.66
C GLY A 67 17.71 23.63 -18.70
N LEU A 68 18.91 23.09 -18.45
CA LEU A 68 20.16 23.87 -18.35
C LEU A 68 21.18 23.64 -19.47
N THR A 69 20.86 22.85 -20.52
CA THR A 69 21.78 22.75 -21.67
C THR A 69 21.56 23.92 -22.63
N PRO A 70 22.55 24.81 -22.85
CA PRO A 70 22.41 25.93 -23.77
C PRO A 70 22.19 25.45 -25.21
N PRO A 71 21.34 26.12 -26.01
CA PRO A 71 21.11 25.72 -27.39
C PRO A 71 22.40 25.90 -28.20
N SER A 72 22.82 24.84 -28.88
CA SER A 72 23.98 24.87 -29.78
C SER A 72 23.81 25.95 -30.85
N PRO A 73 24.82 26.80 -31.10
CA PRO A 73 24.77 27.76 -32.19
C PRO A 73 24.78 27.03 -33.54
N PRO A 74 24.01 27.52 -34.54
CA PRO A 74 24.00 26.92 -35.86
C PRO A 74 25.35 27.19 -36.56
N MET A 75 25.98 26.13 -37.06
CA MET A 75 26.93 26.19 -38.17
C MET A 75 26.46 25.24 -39.26
#